data_AF-A0A7S3MIE4-F1
#
_entry.id   AF-A0A7S3MIE4-F1
#
_cell.length_a   1.000
_cell.length_b   1.000
_cell.length_c   1.000
_cell.angle_alpha   90.00
_cell.angle_beta   90.00
_cell.angle_gamma   90.00
#
_symmetry.space_group_name_H-M   'P 1'
#
loop_
_entity.id
_entity.type
_entity.pdbx_description
1 polymer ?
#
loop_
_entity_poly.entity_id
_entity_poly.type
_entity_poly.pdbx_seq_one_letter_code
_entity_poly.pdbx_strand_id
1 'polypeptide(L)'
;ADLRGGNSGAAACTVSMSGYDLDTLRSLETRLEAQCGVPKEYELETNLALLKLYQFHPDQSDTAAIARVLVKALMALPDPDYLMCTYLIPEHVQEDPRIANIATVASLLETCSFRKVWKALEP
;
A
#
# COMPACT_ATOMS: atom_id res chain seq x y z
N ALA A 1 -23.78 21.92 -12.63
CA ALA A 1 -24.66 20.75 -12.47
C ALA A 1 -24.20 19.70 -13.46
N ASP A 2 -23.96 18.49 -12.94
CA ASP A 2 -23.65 17.25 -13.63
C ASP A 2 -22.45 17.14 -14.58
N LEU A 3 -21.43 16.43 -14.11
CA LEU A 3 -20.71 15.39 -14.87
C LEU A 3 -20.28 14.27 -13.90
N ARG A 4 -21.27 13.55 -13.32
CA ARG A 4 -21.00 12.27 -12.64
C ARG A 4 -20.92 11.17 -13.72
N GLY A 5 -19.80 11.17 -14.44
CA GLY A 5 -19.42 10.07 -15.33
C GLY A 5 -19.20 8.81 -14.49
N GLY A 6 -19.99 7.78 -14.77
CA GLY A 6 -19.87 6.49 -14.11
C GLY A 6 -18.48 5.90 -14.26
N ASN A 7 -17.99 5.28 -13.18
CA ASN A 7 -17.03 4.20 -13.32
C ASN A 7 -17.64 2.96 -12.66
N SER A 8 -17.90 2.00 -13.53
CA SER A 8 -18.34 0.65 -13.24
C SER A 8 -17.35 -0.07 -12.33
N GLY A 9 -17.86 -0.96 -11.48
CA GLY A 9 -17.07 -2.04 -10.90
C GLY A 9 -16.44 -1.75 -9.54
N ALA A 10 -17.19 -1.20 -8.59
CA ALA A 10 -16.92 -1.48 -7.18
C ALA A 10 -17.28 -2.96 -6.92
N ALA A 11 -16.38 -3.87 -7.30
CA ALA A 11 -16.36 -5.22 -6.76
C ALA A 11 -15.97 -5.06 -5.29
N ALA A 12 -16.95 -4.73 -4.45
CA ALA A 12 -16.85 -4.80 -3.01
C ALA A 12 -16.65 -6.28 -2.63
N CYS A 13 -15.42 -6.77 -2.79
CA CYS A 13 -14.95 -7.98 -2.16
C CYS A 13 -14.82 -7.64 -0.67
N THR A 14 -15.97 -7.58 0.00
CA THR A 14 -16.06 -7.73 1.44
C THR A 14 -15.31 -9.02 1.77
N VAL A 15 -14.10 -8.89 2.29
CA VAL A 15 -13.32 -10.03 2.78
C VAL A 15 -14.16 -10.62 3.91
N SER A 16 -14.94 -11.62 3.55
CA SER A 16 -15.78 -12.38 4.46
C SER A 16 -14.84 -13.02 5.48
N MET A 17 -15.24 -13.10 6.76
CA MET A 17 -14.43 -13.63 7.88
C MET A 17 -13.83 -15.04 7.67
N SER A 18 -14.15 -15.71 6.55
CA SER A 18 -13.58 -16.97 6.08
C SER A 18 -12.34 -16.82 5.17
N GLY A 19 -11.81 -15.62 4.95
CA GLY A 19 -10.76 -15.33 3.94
C GLY A 19 -9.30 -15.40 4.42
N TYR A 20 -9.00 -15.95 5.59
CA TYR A 20 -7.63 -16.09 6.13
C TYR A 20 -6.88 -17.30 5.54
N ASP A 21 -7.09 -17.55 4.25
CA ASP A 21 -6.45 -18.65 3.54
C ASP A 21 -5.35 -18.12 2.61
N LEU A 22 -4.35 -18.96 2.37
CA LEU A 22 -3.20 -18.63 1.51
C LEU A 22 -3.61 -18.31 0.06
N ASP A 23 -4.71 -18.88 -0.41
CA ASP A 23 -5.25 -18.58 -1.74
C ASP A 23 -5.78 -17.14 -1.84
N THR A 24 -6.31 -16.60 -0.74
CA THR A 24 -6.74 -15.20 -0.67
C THR A 24 -5.51 -14.28 -0.69
N LEU A 25 -4.46 -14.62 0.04
CA LEU A 25 -3.19 -13.88 0.06
C LEU A 25 -2.61 -13.76 -1.36
N ARG A 26 -2.48 -14.87 -2.09
CA ARG A 26 -1.99 -14.88 -3.49
C ARG A 26 -2.86 -14.04 -4.43
N SER A 27 -4.17 -14.07 -4.22
CA SER A 27 -5.11 -13.27 -5.00
C SER A 27 -4.94 -11.77 -4.74
N LEU A 28 -4.62 -11.37 -3.50
CA LEU A 28 -4.34 -9.99 -3.13
C LEU A 28 -2.98 -9.52 -3.67
N GLU A 29 -1.96 -10.36 -3.63
CA GLU A 29 -0.64 -10.07 -4.24
C GLU A 29 -0.76 -9.83 -5.75
N THR A 30 -1.48 -10.70 -6.45
CA THR A 30 -1.77 -10.51 -7.89
C THR A 30 -2.47 -9.18 -8.16
N ARG A 31 -3.42 -8.77 -7.31
CA ARG A 31 -4.09 -7.46 -7.43
C ARG A 31 -3.13 -6.30 -7.17
N LEU A 32 -2.25 -6.41 -6.17
CA LEU A 32 -1.23 -5.40 -5.91
C LEU A 32 -0.31 -5.23 -7.14
N GLU A 33 0.11 -6.32 -7.76
CA GLU A 33 0.92 -6.25 -8.98
C GLU A 33 0.18 -5.60 -10.15
N ALA A 34 -1.10 -5.92 -10.33
CA ALA A 34 -1.95 -5.25 -11.33
C ALA A 34 -2.05 -3.73 -11.05
N GLN A 35 -2.26 -3.33 -9.79
CA GLN A 35 -2.27 -1.92 -9.38
C GLN A 35 -0.94 -1.21 -9.63
N CYS A 36 0.20 -1.90 -9.51
CA CYS A 36 1.49 -1.33 -9.87
C CYS A 36 1.65 -1.11 -11.38
N GLY A 37 1.02 -1.95 -12.21
CA GLY A 37 1.03 -1.83 -13.67
C GLY A 37 0.10 -0.75 -14.23
N VAL A 38 -0.98 -0.41 -13.51
CA VAL A 38 -2.01 0.53 -13.98
C VAL A 38 -1.96 1.85 -13.16
N PRO A 39 -1.65 3.01 -13.79
CA PRO A 39 -1.42 4.27 -13.06
C PRO A 39 -2.60 4.79 -12.23
N LYS A 40 -3.84 4.47 -12.61
CA LYS A 40 -5.06 4.99 -11.97
C LYS A 40 -5.79 3.96 -11.10
N GLU A 41 -5.30 2.74 -11.03
CA GLU A 41 -5.93 1.69 -10.25
C GLU A 41 -5.31 1.69 -8.85
N TYR A 42 -6.11 2.05 -7.86
CA TYR A 42 -5.71 2.06 -6.46
C TYR A 42 -6.91 1.69 -5.60
N GLU A 43 -6.74 0.66 -4.78
CA GLU A 43 -7.75 0.16 -3.88
C GLU A 43 -7.13 -0.07 -2.51
N LEU A 44 -7.40 0.86 -1.58
CA LEU A 44 -6.88 0.82 -0.22
C LEU A 44 -7.33 -0.45 0.53
N GLU A 45 -8.58 -0.87 0.36
CA GLU A 45 -9.12 -2.03 1.06
C GLU A 45 -8.34 -3.32 0.76
N THR A 46 -7.97 -3.53 -0.52
CA THR A 46 -7.12 -4.64 -0.96
C THR A 46 -5.74 -4.58 -0.29
N ASN A 47 -5.15 -3.38 -0.20
CA ASN A 47 -3.84 -3.18 0.43
C ASN A 47 -3.88 -3.44 1.94
N LEU A 48 -4.88 -2.93 2.65
CA LEU A 48 -5.05 -3.16 4.09
C LEU A 48 -5.36 -4.62 4.40
N ALA A 49 -6.16 -5.29 3.56
CA ALA A 49 -6.42 -6.72 3.70
C ALA A 49 -5.14 -7.55 3.53
N LEU A 50 -4.30 -7.23 2.55
CA LEU A 50 -3.01 -7.89 2.34
C LEU A 50 -2.09 -7.73 3.56
N LEU A 51 -1.92 -6.50 4.04
CA LEU A 51 -1.11 -6.22 5.24
C LEU A 51 -1.64 -6.94 6.48
N LYS A 52 -2.96 -7.00 6.66
CA LYS A 52 -3.58 -7.77 7.74
C LYS A 52 -3.28 -9.26 7.61
N LEU A 53 -3.38 -9.86 6.42
CA LEU A 53 -3.06 -11.28 6.23
C LEU A 53 -1.58 -11.59 6.50
N TYR A 54 -0.66 -10.69 6.15
CA TYR A 54 0.75 -10.84 6.51
C TYR A 54 0.99 -10.85 8.02
N GLN A 55 0.16 -10.17 8.82
CA GLN A 55 0.24 -10.29 10.29
C GLN A 55 -0.17 -11.68 10.80
N PHE A 56 -1.10 -12.36 10.12
CA PHE A 56 -1.51 -13.73 10.49
C PHE A 56 -0.53 -14.79 9.98
N HIS A 57 0.17 -14.52 8.87
CA HIS A 57 1.10 -15.43 8.22
C HIS A 57 2.47 -14.78 7.98
N PRO A 58 3.29 -14.59 9.04
CA PRO A 58 4.60 -13.96 8.91
C PRO A 58 5.55 -14.73 7.98
N ASP A 59 5.41 -16.05 7.87
CA ASP A 59 6.22 -16.88 6.97
C ASP A 59 6.03 -16.56 5.48
N GLN A 60 4.94 -15.87 5.12
CA GLN A 60 4.62 -15.47 3.74
C GLN A 60 4.70 -13.96 3.52
N SER A 61 5.12 -13.18 4.53
CA SER A 61 5.27 -11.74 4.34
C SER A 61 6.42 -11.43 3.39
N ASP A 62 6.13 -10.70 2.32
CA ASP A 62 7.15 -10.16 1.42
C ASP A 62 7.34 -8.66 1.67
N THR A 63 8.55 -8.29 2.13
CA THR A 63 8.94 -6.89 2.33
C THR A 63 8.83 -6.07 1.04
N ALA A 64 9.04 -6.67 -0.13
CA ALA A 64 8.89 -5.96 -1.41
C ALA A 64 7.41 -5.65 -1.71
N ALA A 65 6.49 -6.56 -1.41
CA ALA A 65 5.05 -6.30 -1.50
C ALA A 65 4.62 -5.19 -0.53
N ILE A 66 5.10 -5.22 0.71
CA ILE A 66 4.83 -4.17 1.71
C ILE A 66 5.36 -2.81 1.22
N ALA A 67 6.57 -2.76 0.67
CA ALA A 67 7.13 -1.53 0.10
C ALA A 67 6.27 -0.98 -1.05
N ARG A 68 5.78 -1.85 -1.96
CA ARG A 68 4.88 -1.44 -3.05
C ARG A 68 3.57 -0.85 -2.53
N VAL A 69 2.97 -1.47 -1.50
CA VAL A 69 1.76 -0.95 -0.84
C VAL A 69 2.01 0.44 -0.29
N LEU A 70 3.11 0.65 0.44
CA LEU A 70 3.45 1.95 1.02
C LEU A 70 3.67 3.01 -0.06
N VAL A 71 4.36 2.68 -1.16
CA VAL A 71 4.55 3.61 -2.28
C VAL A 71 3.22 3.95 -2.93
N LYS A 72 2.32 2.97 -3.15
CA LYS A 72 0.98 3.24 -3.69
C LYS A 72 0.17 4.14 -2.77
N ALA A 73 0.24 3.95 -1.46
CA ALA A 73 -0.41 4.82 -0.49
C ALA A 73 0.19 6.24 -0.49
N LEU A 74 1.52 6.38 -0.65
CA LEU A 74 2.17 7.70 -0.79
C LEU A 74 1.73 8.45 -2.05
N MET A 75 1.44 7.74 -3.14
CA MET A 75 0.93 8.34 -4.37
C MET A 75 -0.51 8.86 -4.23
N ALA A 76 -1.24 8.42 -3.20
CA ALA A 76 -2.60 8.88 -2.88
C ALA A 76 -2.64 10.07 -1.90
N LEU A 77 -1.48 10.66 -1.55
CA LEU A 77 -1.46 11.87 -0.72
C LEU A 77 -2.35 12.98 -1.33
N PRO A 78 -3.12 13.71 -0.50
CA PRO A 78 -2.95 13.90 0.94
C PRO A 78 -3.76 12.94 1.85
N ASP A 79 -4.36 11.87 1.31
CA ASP A 79 -5.17 10.94 2.10
C ASP A 79 -4.33 10.23 3.19
N PRO A 80 -4.92 9.88 4.36
CA PRO A 80 -4.20 9.30 5.50
C PRO A 80 -3.79 7.83 5.30
N ASP A 81 -3.97 7.30 4.10
CA ASP A 81 -3.76 5.91 3.71
C ASP A 81 -2.36 5.39 4.06
N TYR A 82 -1.33 6.23 3.89
CA TYR A 82 0.04 5.87 4.23
C TYR A 82 0.18 5.52 5.70
N LEU A 83 -0.34 6.37 6.59
CA LEU A 83 -0.34 6.13 8.04
C LEU A 83 -1.15 4.89 8.41
N MET A 84 -2.30 4.67 7.77
CA MET A 84 -3.12 3.47 8.01
C MET A 84 -2.36 2.19 7.67
N CYS A 85 -1.58 2.19 6.59
CA CYS A 85 -0.74 1.05 6.21
C CYS A 85 0.39 0.82 7.22
N THR A 86 1.09 1.88 7.67
CA THR A 86 2.22 1.73 8.60
C THR A 86 1.79 1.18 9.96
N TYR A 87 0.61 1.54 10.47
CA TYR A 87 0.09 0.96 11.72
C TYR A 87 -0.18 -0.54 11.65
N LEU A 88 -0.31 -1.12 10.45
CA LEU A 88 -0.48 -2.57 10.26
C LEU A 88 0.85 -3.31 10.07
N ILE A 89 1.98 -2.61 9.99
CA ILE A 89 3.29 -3.23 9.74
C ILE A 89 4.02 -3.39 11.08
N PRO A 90 4.52 -4.59 11.42
CA PRO A 90 5.32 -4.77 12.64
C PRO A 90 6.60 -3.93 12.66
N GLU A 91 7.03 -3.49 13.84
CA GLU A 91 8.21 -2.62 14.01
C GLU A 91 9.48 -3.17 13.36
N HIS A 92 9.76 -4.47 13.53
CA HIS A 92 10.92 -5.14 12.91
C HIS A 92 10.93 -5.09 11.38
N VAL A 93 9.75 -5.00 10.73
CA VAL A 93 9.65 -4.83 9.27
C VAL A 93 9.81 -3.37 8.88
N GLN A 94 9.36 -2.43 9.75
CA GLN A 94 9.57 -0.99 9.53
C GLN A 94 11.06 -0.61 9.61
N GLU A 95 11.84 -1.33 10.42
CA GLU A 95 13.30 -1.18 10.51
C GLU A 95 14.05 -1.61 9.24
N ASP A 96 13.39 -2.34 8.31
CA ASP A 96 14.02 -2.69 7.05
C ASP A 96 14.43 -1.41 6.30
N PRO A 97 15.69 -1.31 5.81
CA PRO A 97 16.20 -0.09 5.18
C PRO A 97 15.34 0.38 4.01
N ARG A 98 14.66 -0.53 3.29
CA ARG A 98 13.76 -0.17 2.18
C ARG A 98 12.53 0.58 2.69
N ILE A 99 11.95 0.11 3.78
CA ILE A 99 10.76 0.70 4.40
C ILE A 99 11.11 2.01 5.11
N ALA A 100 12.24 2.04 5.82
CA ALA A 100 12.77 3.25 6.46
C ALA A 100 13.06 4.38 5.45
N ASN A 101 13.59 4.05 4.27
CA ASN A 101 13.78 5.02 3.18
C ASN A 101 12.45 5.60 2.70
N ILE A 102 11.42 4.74 2.52
CA ILE A 102 10.07 5.18 2.14
C ILE A 102 9.48 6.09 3.21
N ALA A 103 9.64 5.76 4.49
CA ALA A 103 9.21 6.60 5.61
C ALA A 103 9.91 7.96 5.66
N THR A 104 11.20 8.00 5.33
CA THR A 104 11.94 9.25 5.20
C THR A 104 11.36 10.11 4.08
N VAL A 105 11.07 9.51 2.91
CA VAL A 105 10.43 10.21 1.79
C VAL A 105 9.04 10.71 2.17
N ALA A 106 8.24 9.90 2.87
CA ALA A 106 6.93 10.29 3.39
C ALA A 106 6.99 11.55 4.26
N SER A 107 7.88 11.56 5.25
CA SER A 107 8.08 12.72 6.13
C SER A 107 8.56 13.98 5.38
N LEU A 108 9.40 13.81 4.36
CA LEU A 108 9.82 14.92 3.50
C LEU A 108 8.67 15.46 2.63
N LEU A 109 7.75 14.61 2.20
CA LEU A 109 6.55 15.01 1.46
C LEU A 109 5.55 15.74 2.37
N GLU A 110 5.34 15.27 3.60
CA GLU A 110 4.51 15.95 4.60
C GLU A 110 5.02 17.35 4.95
N THR A 111 6.35 17.54 4.97
CA THR A 111 6.99 18.84 5.18
C THR A 111 7.16 19.66 3.90
N CYS A 112 6.56 19.23 2.78
CA CYS A 112 6.64 19.87 1.46
C CYS A 112 8.09 20.12 0.98
N SER A 113 9.04 19.31 1.44
CA SER A 113 10.48 19.47 1.17
C SER A 113 10.90 18.73 -0.11
N PHE A 114 10.25 19.02 -1.25
CA PHE A 114 10.47 18.32 -2.52
C PHE A 114 11.91 18.32 -3.01
N ARG A 115 12.68 19.38 -2.74
CA ARG A 115 14.11 19.45 -3.09
C ARG A 115 14.94 18.38 -2.38
N LYS A 116 14.57 18.02 -1.14
CA LYS A 116 15.21 16.94 -0.39
C LYS A 116 14.73 15.57 -0.89
N VAL A 117 13.45 15.46 -1.23
CA VAL A 117 12.87 14.22 -1.81
C VAL A 117 13.63 13.83 -3.08
N TRP A 118 13.79 14.74 -4.05
CA TRP A 118 14.49 14.39 -5.29
C TRP A 118 15.95 14.05 -5.09
N LYS A 119 16.64 14.69 -4.15
CA LYS A 119 18.01 14.30 -3.77
C LYS A 119 18.09 12.93 -3.10
N ALA A 120 17.08 12.57 -2.30
CA ALA A 120 17.03 11.27 -1.63
C ALA A 120 16.69 10.12 -2.61
N LEU A 121 16.15 10.45 -3.79
CA LEU A 121 15.81 9.50 -4.85
C LEU A 121 16.87 9.42 -5.96
N GLU A 122 17.94 10.22 -5.87
CA GLU A 122 19.09 10.07 -6.78
C GLU A 122 19.80 8.74 -6.50
N PRO A 123 20.21 8.00 -7.55
CA PRO A 123 20.84 6.69 -7.45
C PRO A 123 22.26 6.71 -6.86
#